data_AF-A0AA86PRK5-F1
#
_entry.id   AF-A0AA86PRK5-F1
#
_cell.length_a   1.000
_cell.length_b   1.000
_cell.length_c   1.000
_cell.angle_alpha   90.00
_cell.angle_beta   90.00
_cell.angle_gamma   90.00
#
_symmetry.space_group_name_H-M   'P 1'
#
loop_
_entity.id
_entity.type
_entity.pdbx_description
1 polymer ?
#
loop_
_entity_poly.entity_id
_entity_poly.type
_entity_poly.pdbx_seq_one_letter_code
_entity_poly.pdbx_strand_id
1 'polypeptide(L)'
;MTACYLMLELSVCISTAMTWCFETRKEHADFIMMVVHHACTISLICFSMYSKNYNMGVSTANLHDISDIFLEFSKMIYYLGFTQTSKQGCYLAVWVQYWSIFDLQLYTVCYRTCMNLYEVLYRFLYWLYKF
;
A
#
# COMPACT_ATOMS: atom_id res chain seq x y z
N MET A 1 -3.18 3.31 19.08
CA MET A 1 -4.26 3.70 18.14
C MET A 1 -3.93 3.26 16.71
N THR A 2 -2.78 3.64 16.14
CA THR A 2 -2.36 3.26 14.77
C THR A 2 -2.28 1.76 14.49
N ALA A 3 -1.75 0.96 15.42
CA ALA A 3 -1.71 -0.50 15.26
C ALA A 3 -3.11 -1.14 15.22
N CYS A 4 -4.06 -0.63 16.01
CA CYS A 4 -5.44 -1.12 16.01
C CYS A 4 -6.13 -0.82 14.67
N TYR A 5 -5.93 0.38 14.13
CA TYR A 5 -6.40 0.74 12.79
C TYR A 5 -5.85 -0.20 11.70
N LEU A 6 -4.55 -0.51 11.73
CA LEU A 6 -3.95 -1.44 10.76
C LEU A 6 -4.47 -2.88 10.89
N MET A 7 -4.74 -3.34 12.11
CA MET A 7 -5.33 -4.65 12.33
C MET A 7 -6.78 -4.72 11.82
N LEU A 8 -7.55 -3.64 11.99
CA LEU A 8 -8.89 -3.53 11.42
C LEU A 8 -8.81 -3.55 9.88
N GLU A 9 -7.95 -2.74 9.29
CA GLU A 9 -7.81 -2.65 7.84
C GLU A 9 -7.38 -3.98 7.22
N LEU A 10 -6.41 -4.64 7.85
CA LEU A 10 -5.97 -5.98 7.44
C LEU A 10 -7.14 -6.99 7.51
N SER A 11 -7.97 -6.91 8.56
CA SER A 11 -9.13 -7.81 8.69
C SER A 11 -10.18 -7.56 7.61
N VAL A 12 -10.41 -6.30 7.23
CA VAL A 12 -11.32 -5.93 6.13
C VAL A 12 -10.75 -6.43 4.81
N CYS A 13 -9.48 -6.14 4.50
CA CYS A 13 -8.80 -6.62 3.28
C CYS A 13 -8.86 -8.15 3.14
N ILE A 14 -8.61 -8.90 4.22
CA ILE A 14 -8.69 -10.37 4.20
C ILE A 14 -10.14 -10.82 3.99
N SER A 15 -11.11 -10.19 4.65
CA SER A 15 -12.53 -10.54 4.47
C SER A 15 -13.00 -10.31 3.03
N THR A 16 -12.57 -9.21 2.40
CA THR A 16 -12.85 -8.88 1.00
C THR A 16 -12.15 -9.84 0.05
N ALA A 17 -10.91 -10.21 0.33
CA ALA A 17 -10.22 -11.25 -0.45
C ALA A 17 -10.94 -12.61 -0.36
N MET A 18 -11.53 -12.94 0.79
CA MET A 18 -12.31 -14.17 0.97
C MET A 18 -13.64 -14.14 0.24
N THR A 19 -14.34 -12.99 0.18
CA THR A 19 -15.59 -12.89 -0.58
C THR A 19 -15.38 -13.04 -2.09
N TRP A 20 -14.20 -12.66 -2.60
CA TRP A 20 -13.84 -12.89 -4.01
C TRP A 20 -13.76 -14.37 -4.41
N CYS A 21 -13.50 -15.28 -3.47
CA CYS A 21 -13.57 -16.72 -3.72
C CYS A 21 -14.97 -17.17 -4.19
N PHE A 22 -16.00 -16.41 -3.82
CA PHE A 22 -17.41 -16.67 -4.15
C PHE A 22 -17.93 -15.80 -5.30
N GLU A 23 -17.14 -14.86 -5.82
CA GLU A 23 -17.55 -13.98 -6.92
C GLU A 23 -17.61 -14.77 -8.24
N THR A 24 -18.67 -14.58 -9.04
CA THR A 24 -18.86 -15.22 -10.36
C THR A 24 -18.06 -14.55 -11.48
N ARG A 25 -17.46 -13.39 -11.20
CA ARG A 25 -16.78 -12.52 -12.18
C ARG A 25 -15.31 -12.86 -12.45
N LYS A 26 -14.87 -14.08 -12.07
CA LYS A 26 -13.48 -14.57 -12.18
C LYS A 26 -12.92 -14.57 -13.60
N GLU A 27 -13.80 -14.60 -14.61
CA GLU A 27 -13.40 -14.69 -16.02
C GLU A 27 -13.11 -13.32 -16.67
N HIS A 28 -13.31 -12.22 -15.96
CA HIS A 28 -12.93 -10.89 -16.45
C HIS A 28 -11.43 -10.64 -16.27
N ALA A 29 -10.79 -10.04 -17.27
CA ALA A 29 -9.37 -9.68 -17.22
C ALA A 29 -9.02 -8.77 -16.02
N ASP A 30 -9.98 -7.98 -15.55
CA ASP A 30 -9.84 -7.06 -14.41
C ASP A 30 -9.71 -7.80 -13.06
N PHE A 31 -10.17 -9.06 -12.99
CA PHE A 31 -10.15 -9.86 -11.76
C PHE A 31 -8.72 -10.12 -11.27
N ILE A 32 -7.80 -10.44 -12.17
CA ILE A 32 -6.39 -10.69 -11.82
C ILE A 32 -5.75 -9.42 -11.25
N MET A 33 -6.05 -8.26 -11.84
CA MET A 33 -5.53 -6.97 -11.36
C MET A 33 -6.05 -6.63 -9.96
N MET A 34 -7.34 -6.89 -9.67
CA MET A 34 -7.90 -6.73 -8.33
C MET A 34 -7.22 -7.66 -7.31
N VAL A 35 -7.02 -8.93 -7.67
CA VAL A 35 -6.35 -9.92 -6.80
C VAL A 35 -4.92 -9.49 -6.46
N VAL A 36 -4.14 -9.11 -7.48
CA VAL A 36 -2.77 -8.62 -7.28
C VAL A 36 -2.75 -7.34 -6.45
N HIS A 37 -3.70 -6.43 -6.66
CA HIS A 37 -3.82 -5.18 -5.89
C HIS A 37 -3.97 -5.45 -4.39
N HIS A 38 -4.94 -6.28 -3.97
CA HIS A 38 -5.12 -6.61 -2.55
C HIS A 38 -3.99 -7.48 -1.99
N ALA A 39 -3.44 -8.42 -2.77
CA ALA A 39 -2.31 -9.23 -2.34
C ALA A 39 -1.06 -8.38 -2.03
N CYS A 40 -0.79 -7.37 -2.86
CA CYS A 40 0.26 -6.39 -2.62
C CYS A 40 -0.01 -5.60 -1.34
N THR A 41 -1.20 -5.01 -1.18
CA THR A 41 -1.56 -4.21 0.00
C THR A 41 -1.46 -5.01 1.30
N ILE A 42 -1.96 -6.25 1.33
CA ILE A 42 -1.84 -7.15 2.49
C ILE A 42 -0.36 -7.40 2.81
N SER A 43 0.47 -7.67 1.81
CA SER A 43 1.91 -7.91 1.99
C SER A 43 2.62 -6.68 2.57
N LEU A 44 2.31 -5.49 2.05
CA LEU A 44 2.89 -4.23 2.51
C LEU A 44 2.46 -3.85 3.93
N ILE A 45 1.18 -4.04 4.29
CA ILE A 45 0.68 -3.81 5.65
C ILE A 45 1.33 -4.79 6.64
N CYS A 46 1.39 -6.08 6.30
CA CYS A 46 2.06 -7.10 7.11
C CYS A 46 3.55 -6.78 7.31
N PHE A 47 4.24 -6.37 6.24
CA PHE A 47 5.65 -5.97 6.32
C PHE A 47 5.85 -4.73 7.21
N SER A 48 4.99 -3.72 7.08
CA SER A 48 5.00 -2.52 7.93
C SER A 48 4.83 -2.85 9.41
N MET A 49 3.92 -3.79 9.73
CA MET A 49 3.72 -4.27 11.10
C MET A 49 4.94 -5.04 11.61
N TYR A 50 5.52 -5.92 10.80
CA TYR A 50 6.73 -6.67 11.15
C TYR A 50 7.92 -5.75 11.42
N SER A 51 8.13 -4.73 10.57
CA SER A 51 9.24 -3.78 10.70
C SER A 51 8.99 -2.66 11.72
N LYS A 52 7.85 -2.67 12.43
CA LYS A 52 7.39 -1.61 13.36
C LYS A 52 7.30 -0.22 12.72
N ASN A 53 7.18 -0.13 11.39
CA ASN A 53 7.05 1.13 10.66
C ASN A 53 5.58 1.43 10.34
N TYR A 54 4.75 1.58 11.38
CA TYR A 54 3.29 1.70 11.25
C TYR A 54 2.83 2.85 10.35
N ASN A 55 3.60 3.95 10.24
CA ASN A 55 3.25 5.07 9.37
C ASN A 55 3.21 4.67 7.88
N MET A 56 4.08 3.75 7.46
CA MET A 56 4.06 3.21 6.09
C MET A 56 2.80 2.38 5.86
N GLY A 57 2.42 1.56 6.84
CA GLY A 57 1.20 0.76 6.80
C GLY A 57 -0.04 1.65 6.68
N VAL A 58 -0.12 2.73 7.46
CA VAL A 58 -1.27 3.65 7.44
C VAL A 58 -1.35 4.39 6.10
N SER A 59 -0.20 4.81 5.56
CA SER A 59 -0.16 5.42 4.23
C SER A 59 -0.60 4.44 3.14
N THR A 60 -0.25 3.17 3.26
CA THR A 60 -0.62 2.12 2.30
C THR A 60 -2.12 1.79 2.38
N ALA A 61 -2.66 1.69 3.59
CA ALA A 61 -4.09 1.51 3.84
C ALA A 61 -4.94 2.62 3.22
N ASN A 62 -4.64 3.89 3.51
CA ASN A 62 -5.39 5.01 2.94
C ASN A 62 -5.33 5.04 1.40
N LEU A 63 -4.19 4.66 0.82
CA LEU A 63 -4.05 4.63 -0.63
C LEU A 63 -4.93 3.57 -1.27
N HIS A 64 -4.92 2.38 -0.70
CA HIS A 64 -5.73 1.26 -1.16
C HIS A 64 -7.19 1.70 -1.30
N ASP A 65 -7.76 2.28 -0.23
CA ASP A 65 -9.15 2.71 -0.20
C ASP A 65 -9.47 3.77 -1.25
N ILE A 66 -8.56 4.74 -1.43
CA ILE A 66 -8.74 5.77 -2.46
C ILE A 66 -8.64 5.16 -3.86
N SER A 67 -7.71 4.24 -4.09
CA SER A 67 -7.51 3.61 -5.40
C SER A 67 -8.70 2.72 -5.80
N ASP A 68 -9.33 2.04 -4.84
CA ASP A 68 -10.54 1.26 -5.08
C ASP A 68 -11.71 2.14 -5.55
N ILE A 69 -11.87 3.34 -4.97
CA ILE A 69 -12.88 4.31 -5.43
C ILE A 69 -12.64 4.68 -6.90
N PHE A 70 -11.39 4.95 -7.29
CA PHE A 70 -11.06 5.30 -8.68
C PHE A 70 -11.25 4.12 -9.65
N LEU A 71 -10.96 2.89 -9.22
CA LEU A 71 -11.17 1.68 -10.02
C LEU A 71 -12.65 1.41 -10.26
N GLU A 72 -13.50 1.51 -9.23
CA GLU A 72 -14.95 1.37 -9.40
C GLU A 72 -15.54 2.52 -10.22
N PHE A 73 -15.04 3.75 -10.03
CA PHE A 73 -15.42 4.89 -10.87
C PHE A 73 -15.05 4.69 -12.34
N SER A 74 -13.89 4.08 -12.62
CA SER A 74 -13.48 3.70 -13.98
C SER A 74 -14.51 2.79 -14.65
N LYS A 75 -14.97 1.77 -13.91
CA LYS A 75 -15.95 0.79 -14.40
C LYS A 75 -17.29 1.48 -14.69
N MET A 76 -17.73 2.38 -13.82
CA MET A 76 -18.96 3.15 -14.05
C MET A 76 -18.88 3.97 -15.34
N ILE A 77 -17.76 4.68 -15.59
CA ILE A 77 -17.55 5.45 -16.82
C ILE A 77 -17.51 4.52 -18.05
N TYR A 78 -16.90 3.33 -17.92
CA TYR A 78 -16.87 2.34 -18.99
C TYR A 78 -18.27 1.89 -19.38
N TYR A 79 -19.12 1.57 -18.41
CA TYR A 79 -20.51 1.16 -18.65
C TYR A 79 -21.39 2.29 -19.22
N LEU A 80 -21.02 3.56 -19.02
CA LEU A 80 -21.68 4.72 -19.63
C LEU A 80 -21.27 4.94 -21.10
N GLY A 81 -20.40 4.11 -21.67
CA GLY A 81 -19.99 4.15 -23.08
C GLY A 81 -18.73 4.97 -23.36
N PHE A 82 -18.16 5.65 -22.35
CA PHE A 82 -16.93 6.44 -22.48
C PHE A 82 -15.66 5.57 -22.32
N THR A 83 -15.47 4.66 -23.28
CA THR A 83 -14.44 3.60 -23.19
C THR A 83 -12.99 4.09 -23.22
N GLN A 84 -12.68 5.18 -23.93
CA GLN A 84 -11.32 5.74 -23.96
C GLN A 84 -10.97 6.48 -22.66
N THR A 85 -11.89 7.29 -22.14
CA THR A 85 -11.68 8.11 -20.93
C THR A 85 -11.60 7.25 -19.67
N SER A 86 -12.40 6.17 -19.60
CA SER A 86 -12.37 5.20 -18.50
C SER A 86 -11.00 4.57 -18.31
N LYS A 87 -10.38 4.11 -19.41
CA LYS A 87 -9.06 3.46 -19.36
C LYS A 87 -7.97 4.46 -18.98
N GLN A 88 -7.85 5.58 -19.71
CA GLN A 88 -6.71 6.48 -19.55
C GLN A 88 -6.70 7.27 -18.23
N GLY A 89 -7.86 7.74 -17.76
CA GLY A 89 -7.94 8.54 -16.53
C GLY A 89 -7.62 7.74 -15.27
N CYS A 90 -8.08 6.49 -15.19
CA CYS A 90 -7.90 5.68 -14.00
C CYS A 90 -6.51 5.03 -13.93
N TYR A 91 -5.90 4.64 -15.05
CA TYR A 91 -4.50 4.18 -15.04
C TYR A 91 -3.55 5.29 -14.57
N LEU A 92 -3.76 6.54 -15.01
CA LEU A 92 -2.96 7.69 -14.57
C LEU A 92 -3.13 7.99 -13.07
N ALA A 93 -4.36 7.97 -12.56
CA ALA A 93 -4.62 8.21 -11.13
C ALA A 93 -3.94 7.17 -10.23
N VAL A 94 -4.06 5.89 -10.60
CA VAL A 94 -3.39 4.78 -9.90
C VAL A 94 -1.87 4.91 -10.02
N TRP A 95 -1.33 5.19 -11.21
CA TRP A 95 0.11 5.37 -11.40
C TRP A 95 0.70 6.51 -10.58
N VAL A 96 0.03 7.67 -10.56
CA VAL A 96 0.48 8.84 -9.78
C VAL A 96 0.45 8.53 -8.28
N GLN A 97 -0.55 7.80 -7.79
CA GLN A 97 -0.61 7.38 -6.39
C GLN A 97 0.51 6.40 -6.00
N TYR A 98 0.82 5.42 -6.84
CA TYR A 98 1.91 4.47 -6.58
C TYR A 98 3.28 5.15 -6.66
N TRP A 99 3.52 6.01 -7.65
CA TRP A 99 4.82 6.67 -7.85
C TRP A 99 5.16 7.63 -6.71
N SER A 100 4.21 8.48 -6.32
CA SER A 100 4.42 9.51 -5.28
C SER A 100 4.78 8.92 -3.91
N ILE A 101 4.38 7.67 -3.66
CA ILE A 101 4.50 7.04 -2.34
C ILE A 101 5.60 6.00 -2.29
N PHE A 102 5.97 5.38 -3.43
CA PHE A 102 7.23 4.65 -3.51
C PHE A 102 8.41 5.56 -3.13
N ASP A 103 8.45 6.78 -3.67
CA ASP A 103 9.51 7.75 -3.34
C ASP A 103 9.48 8.18 -1.86
N LEU A 104 8.30 8.41 -1.29
CA LEU A 104 8.15 8.85 0.11
C LEU A 104 8.45 7.73 1.12
N GLN A 105 8.02 6.51 0.84
CA GLN A 105 8.30 5.34 1.68
C GLN A 105 9.77 4.95 1.59
N LEU A 106 10.36 4.95 0.39
CA LEU A 106 11.78 4.71 0.20
C LEU A 106 12.62 5.75 0.95
N TYR A 107 12.27 7.03 0.83
CA TYR A 107 12.95 8.11 1.55
C TYR A 107 12.91 7.90 3.08
N THR A 108 11.74 7.54 3.62
CA THR A 108 11.58 7.33 5.07
C THR A 108 12.29 6.07 5.59
N VAL A 109 12.35 4.98 4.80
CA VAL A 109 13.17 3.79 5.13
C VAL A 109 14.66 4.14 5.12
N CYS A 110 15.13 4.79 4.06
CA CYS A 110 16.55 5.15 3.89
C CYS A 110 17.01 6.11 5.00
N TYR A 111 16.22 7.16 5.27
CA TYR A 111 16.51 8.12 6.34
C TYR A 111 16.57 7.43 7.71
N ARG A 112 15.58 6.59 8.04
CA ARG A 112 15.52 5.92 9.35
C ARG A 112 16.66 4.91 9.55
N THR A 113 17.06 4.21 8.48
CA THR A 113 18.21 3.28 8.51
C THR A 113 19.52 4.03 8.70
N CYS A 114 19.72 5.14 7.98
CA CYS A 114 20.88 6.02 8.15
C CYS A 114 20.94 6.60 9.58
N MET A 115 19.78 7.01 10.10
CA MET A 115 19.68 7.54 11.45
C MET A 115 20.05 6.49 12.53
N ASN A 116 19.55 5.26 12.40
CA ASN A 116 19.95 4.19 13.32
C ASN A 116 21.44 3.85 13.20
N LEU A 117 22.03 3.93 12.00
CA LEU A 117 23.45 3.66 11.80
C LEU A 117 24.33 4.71 12.49
N TYR A 118 23.99 6.01 12.40
CA TYR A 118 24.77 7.04 13.12
C TYR A 118 24.68 6.83 14.64
N GLU A 119 23.51 6.45 15.19
CA GLU A 119 23.35 6.23 16.63
C GLU A 119 24.27 5.09 17.10
N VAL A 120 24.31 4.00 16.35
CA VAL A 120 25.17 2.85 16.67
C VAL A 120 26.64 3.22 16.57
N LEU A 121 27.04 3.92 15.50
CA LEU A 121 28.41 4.40 15.33
C LEU A 121 28.81 5.38 16.45
N TYR A 122 27.94 6.33 16.78
CA TYR A 122 28.19 7.29 17.86
C TYR A 122 28.36 6.57 19.21
N ARG A 123 27.49 5.61 19.54
CA ARG A 123 27.59 4.81 20.77
C ARG A 123 28.87 3.98 20.82
N PHE A 124 29.26 3.40 19.69
CA PHE A 124 30.50 2.64 19.57
C PHE A 124 31.74 3.53 19.73
N LEU A 125 31.78 4.68 19.06
CA LEU A 125 32.86 5.66 19.17
C LEU A 125 32.97 6.22 20.59
N TYR A 126 31.82 6.51 21.24
CA TYR A 126 31.79 6.96 22.62
C TYR A 126 32.32 5.89 23.59
N TRP A 127 31.99 4.61 23.35
CA TRP A 127 32.54 3.49 24.12
C TRP A 127 34.06 3.36 23.94
N LEU A 128 34.57 3.51 22.71
CA LEU A 128 36.01 3.50 22.43
C LEU A 128 36.74 4.67 23.08
N TYR A 129 36.14 5.87 23.10
CA TYR A 129 36.76 7.05 23.70
C TYR A 129 36.79 7.02 25.23
N LYS A 130 35.96 6.17 25.85
CA LYS A 130 35.88 6.02 27.31
C LYS A 130 36.85 4.99 27.88
N PHE A 131 37.54 4.24 27.02
CA PHE A 131 38.66 3.34 27.35
C PHE A 131 40.00 4.04 27.09
#